data_AF-J9DG81-F1
#
_entry.id   AF-J9DG81-F1
#
_cell.length_a   1.000
_cell.length_b   1.000
_cell.length_c   1.000
_cell.angle_alpha   90.00
_cell.angle_beta   90.00
_cell.angle_gamma   90.00
#
_symmetry.space_group_name_H-M   'P 1'
#
loop_
_entity.id
_entity.type
_entity.pdbx_description
1 polymer ?
#
loop_
_entity_poly.entity_id
_entity_poly.type
_entity_poly.pdbx_seq_one_letter_code
_entity_poly.pdbx_strand_id
1 'polypeptide(L)'
;MENLQKMASRFPILKKIEDASHGKIKQEHALLIALCLCILLTLSTPLGPLLTSTAGIIVPLKETLTCLKQVKPRASELRHLLIFWLLFGVLTALDAYSSWLVGLIPFFYTFKLVFLLWAGPLKFNASEVLYDKLISKIPEDYYKFECAEQIMARATKLASEVVKEGKEKGFKEIEKKIQPKKDN
;
A
#
# COMPACT_ATOMS: atom_id res chain seq x y z
N MET A 1 -24.95 12.33 -1.35
CA MET A 1 -24.19 13.61 -1.41
C MET A 1 -23.18 13.76 -0.27
N GLU A 2 -23.42 13.25 0.94
CA GLU A 2 -22.46 13.37 2.07
C GLU A 2 -21.10 12.71 1.85
N ASN A 3 -21.05 11.54 1.19
CA ASN A 3 -19.79 10.85 0.88
C ASN A 3 -18.87 11.66 -0.06
N LEU A 4 -19.46 12.46 -0.97
CA LEU A 4 -18.72 13.31 -1.90
C LEU A 4 -18.14 14.54 -1.20
N GLN A 5 -18.90 15.18 -0.30
CA GLN A 5 -18.41 16.29 0.52
C GLN A 5 -17.24 15.86 1.43
N LYS A 6 -17.28 14.63 1.95
CA LYS A 6 -16.21 14.04 2.76
C LYS A 6 -14.96 13.69 1.94
N MET A 7 -15.08 13.45 0.64
CA MET A 7 -13.95 13.26 -0.27
C MET A 7 -13.38 14.60 -0.77
N ALA A 8 -14.23 15.59 -1.02
CA ALA A 8 -13.84 16.91 -1.50
C ALA A 8 -13.08 17.75 -0.47
N SER A 9 -13.53 17.76 0.79
CA SER A 9 -12.83 18.41 1.92
C SER A 9 -11.43 17.85 2.19
N ARG A 10 -11.06 16.74 1.54
CA ARG A 10 -9.81 16.03 1.74
C ARG A 10 -8.62 16.63 0.99
N PHE A 11 -8.87 17.40 -0.07
CA PHE A 11 -7.84 18.04 -0.88
C PHE A 11 -7.87 19.57 -0.67
N PRO A 12 -6.89 20.15 0.06
CA PRO A 12 -6.82 21.61 0.25
C PRO A 12 -6.56 22.37 -1.07
N ILE A 13 -6.11 21.66 -2.11
CA ILE A 13 -5.92 22.17 -3.47
C ILE A 13 -7.25 22.51 -4.14
N LEU A 14 -8.33 21.76 -3.84
CA LEU A 14 -9.67 22.04 -4.37
C LEU A 14 -10.26 23.31 -3.76
N LYS A 15 -10.04 23.58 -2.46
CA LYS A 15 -10.44 24.84 -1.84
C LYS A 15 -9.76 26.05 -2.47
N LYS A 16 -8.46 25.95 -2.79
CA LYS A 16 -7.74 27.03 -3.50
C LYS A 16 -8.30 27.30 -4.90
N ILE A 17 -8.77 26.26 -5.60
CA ILE A 17 -9.40 26.38 -6.92
C ILE A 17 -10.84 26.93 -6.78
N GLU A 18 -11.55 26.55 -5.72
CA GLU A 18 -12.91 27.04 -5.39
C GLU A 18 -12.90 28.53 -4.99
N ASP A 19 -11.91 28.94 -4.18
CA ASP A 19 -11.68 30.33 -3.80
C ASP A 19 -11.24 31.18 -5.01
N ALA A 20 -10.43 30.63 -5.91
CA ALA A 20 -10.05 31.28 -7.16
C ALA A 20 -11.17 31.32 -8.21
N SER A 21 -12.19 30.46 -8.10
CA SER A 21 -13.32 30.34 -9.04
C SER A 21 -14.63 30.95 -8.51
N HIS A 22 -14.54 31.81 -7.48
CA HIS A 22 -15.66 32.66 -7.03
C HIS A 22 -16.93 31.88 -6.63
N GLY A 23 -16.78 30.73 -5.96
CA GLY A 23 -17.86 30.10 -5.18
C GLY A 23 -19.12 29.65 -5.94
N LYS A 24 -19.11 29.58 -7.29
CA LYS A 24 -20.30 29.17 -8.06
C LYS A 24 -20.48 27.66 -8.23
N ILE A 25 -19.44 26.86 -8.00
CA ILE A 25 -19.46 25.43 -8.30
C ILE A 25 -19.26 24.64 -7.01
N LYS A 26 -20.29 23.89 -6.57
CA LYS A 26 -20.17 22.95 -5.43
C LYS A 26 -18.97 22.03 -5.69
N GLN A 27 -18.11 21.81 -4.68
CA GLN A 27 -16.86 21.04 -4.81
C GLN A 27 -17.02 19.67 -5.50
N GLU A 28 -18.19 19.03 -5.35
CA GLU A 28 -18.53 17.77 -6.00
C GLU A 28 -18.62 17.90 -7.53
N HIS A 29 -19.17 19.00 -8.05
CA HIS A 29 -19.28 19.26 -9.48
C HIS A 29 -17.93 19.68 -10.07
N ALA A 30 -17.09 20.42 -9.31
CA ALA A 30 -15.74 20.76 -9.73
C ALA A 30 -14.85 19.52 -9.89
N LEU A 31 -14.96 18.55 -8.97
CA LEU A 31 -14.29 17.24 -9.09
C LEU A 31 -14.78 16.46 -10.31
N LEU A 32 -16.09 16.46 -10.56
CA LEU A 32 -16.70 15.75 -11.68
C LEU A 32 -16.30 16.37 -13.02
N ILE A 33 -16.27 17.71 -13.11
CA ILE A 33 -15.80 18.46 -14.27
C ILE A 33 -14.30 18.23 -14.48
N ALA A 34 -13.47 18.28 -13.44
CA ALA A 34 -12.04 18.01 -13.55
C ALA A 34 -11.76 16.58 -14.02
N LEU A 35 -12.51 15.59 -13.51
CA LEU A 35 -12.42 14.21 -13.95
C LEU A 35 -12.83 14.05 -15.42
N CYS A 36 -13.95 14.65 -15.81
CA CYS A 36 -14.45 14.63 -17.18
C CYS A 36 -13.45 15.30 -18.15
N LEU A 37 -12.87 16.43 -17.73
CA LEU A 37 -11.81 17.12 -18.45
C LEU A 37 -10.54 16.26 -18.58
N CYS A 38 -10.12 15.57 -17.52
CA CYS A 38 -8.99 14.63 -17.58
C CYS A 38 -9.24 13.48 -18.56
N ILE A 39 -10.46 12.94 -18.60
CA ILE A 39 -10.85 11.88 -19.55
C ILE A 39 -10.83 12.42 -20.99
N LEU A 40 -11.36 13.63 -21.22
CA LEU A 40 -11.40 14.27 -22.53
C LEU A 40 -9.97 14.58 -23.03
N LEU A 41 -9.11 15.13 -22.17
CA LEU A 41 -7.70 15.39 -22.49
C LEU A 41 -6.91 14.10 -22.78
N THR A 42 -7.25 13.00 -22.10
CA THR A 42 -6.63 11.69 -22.34
C THR A 42 -7.03 11.13 -23.72
N LEU A 43 -8.24 11.43 -24.20
CA LEU A 43 -8.73 11.01 -25.52
C LEU A 43 -8.18 11.88 -26.65
N SER A 44 -8.12 13.20 -26.45
CA SER A 44 -7.78 14.16 -27.51
C SER A 44 -6.28 14.43 -27.65
N THR A 45 -5.42 13.94 -26.75
CA THR A 45 -4.01 14.32 -26.72
C THR A 45 -3.10 13.14 -26.38
N PRO A 46 -1.91 13.00 -27.01
CA PRO A 46 -0.91 11.97 -26.66
C PRO A 46 -0.32 12.13 -25.24
N LEU A 47 -0.80 13.11 -24.48
CA LEU A 47 -0.47 13.34 -23.07
C LEU A 47 -1.21 12.40 -22.09
N GLY A 48 -2.12 11.54 -22.59
CA GLY A 48 -2.87 10.58 -21.77
C GLY A 48 -2.03 9.70 -20.82
N PRO A 49 -0.92 9.08 -21.26
CA PRO A 49 -0.03 8.29 -20.39
C PRO A 49 0.53 9.09 -19.21
N LEU A 50 0.91 10.35 -19.45
CA LEU A 50 1.48 11.23 -18.43
C LEU A 50 0.43 11.62 -17.40
N LEU A 51 -0.79 11.95 -17.84
CA LEU A 51 -1.89 12.31 -16.95
C LEU A 51 -2.31 11.13 -16.06
N THR A 52 -2.48 9.94 -16.64
CA THR A 52 -2.88 8.74 -15.89
C THR A 52 -1.80 8.28 -14.91
N SER A 53 -0.52 8.37 -15.29
CA SER A 53 0.61 8.04 -14.41
C SER A 53 0.75 9.01 -13.25
N THR A 54 0.60 10.32 -13.52
CA THR A 54 0.62 11.35 -12.48
C THR A 54 -0.56 11.21 -11.52
N ALA A 55 -1.76 10.96 -12.04
CA ALA A 55 -2.95 10.70 -11.23
C ALA A 55 -2.75 9.47 -10.34
N GLY A 56 -2.19 8.38 -10.87
CA GLY A 56 -1.90 7.16 -10.12
C GLY A 56 -0.93 7.37 -8.94
N ILE A 57 -0.03 8.35 -9.03
CA ILE A 57 0.87 8.73 -7.93
C ILE A 57 0.15 9.64 -6.92
N ILE A 58 -0.58 10.66 -7.40
CA ILE A 58 -1.19 11.69 -6.56
C ILE A 58 -2.37 11.15 -5.74
N VAL A 59 -3.20 10.30 -6.33
CA VAL A 59 -4.43 9.77 -5.68
C VAL A 59 -4.15 9.08 -4.34
N PRO A 60 -3.25 8.07 -4.25
CA PRO A 60 -2.91 7.42 -2.98
C PRO A 60 -1.89 8.21 -2.13
N LEU A 61 -1.34 9.33 -2.63
CA LEU A 61 -0.21 10.00 -2.00
C LEU A 61 -0.50 10.41 -0.55
N LYS A 62 -1.68 10.97 -0.29
CA LYS A 62 -2.08 11.37 1.06
C LYS A 62 -2.12 10.18 2.00
N GLU A 63 -2.68 9.05 1.54
CA GLU A 63 -2.80 7.83 2.34
C GLU A 63 -1.43 7.24 2.61
N THR A 64 -0.60 7.13 1.58
CA THR A 64 0.79 6.66 1.66
C THR A 64 1.57 7.49 2.68
N LEU A 65 1.51 8.83 2.60
CA LEU A 65 2.20 9.72 3.53
C LEU A 65 1.66 9.63 4.96
N THR A 66 0.34 9.43 5.11
CA THR A 66 -0.28 9.27 6.44
C THR A 66 0.17 7.95 7.07
N CYS A 67 0.16 6.87 6.30
CA CYS A 67 0.63 5.55 6.72
C CYS A 67 2.13 5.57 7.06
N LEU A 68 2.95 6.29 6.29
CA LEU A 68 4.40 6.38 6.51
C LEU A 68 4.77 7.16 7.78
N LYS A 69 3.94 8.12 8.18
CA LYS A 69 4.14 8.91 9.40
C LYS A 69 3.67 8.18 10.67
N GLN A 70 2.95 7.07 10.54
CA GLN A 70 2.52 6.27 11.68
C GLN A 70 3.66 5.39 12.18
N VAL A 71 3.89 5.38 13.49
CA VAL A 71 4.90 4.53 14.14
C VAL A 71 4.55 3.04 14.02
N LYS A 72 3.25 2.70 13.97
CA LYS A 72 2.76 1.33 13.76
C LYS A 72 1.55 1.36 12.81
N PRO A 73 1.78 1.25 11.49
CA PRO A 73 0.69 1.28 10.52
C PRO A 73 -0.21 0.05 10.65
N ARG A 74 -1.51 0.21 10.38
CA ARG A 74 -2.42 -0.94 10.37
C ARG A 74 -2.08 -1.85 9.21
N ALA A 75 -2.02 -3.15 9.49
CA ALA A 75 -1.69 -4.16 8.46
C ALA A 75 -2.66 -4.14 7.27
N SER A 76 -3.94 -3.82 7.49
CA SER A 76 -4.93 -3.67 6.42
C SER A 76 -4.65 -2.46 5.52
N GLU A 77 -4.28 -1.32 6.10
CA GLU A 77 -3.93 -0.09 5.35
C GLU A 77 -2.65 -0.31 4.53
N LEU A 78 -1.64 -0.94 5.13
CA LEU A 78 -0.39 -1.27 4.44
C LEU A 78 -0.61 -2.26 3.29
N ARG A 79 -1.41 -3.32 3.51
CA ARG A 79 -1.77 -4.27 2.45
C ARG A 79 -2.51 -3.60 1.31
N HIS A 80 -3.47 -2.72 1.61
CA HIS A 80 -4.20 -1.98 0.60
C HIS A 80 -3.27 -1.15 -0.28
N LEU A 81 -2.36 -0.40 0.33
CA LEU A 81 -1.37 0.40 -0.39
C LEU A 81 -0.47 -0.48 -1.27
N LEU A 82 0.01 -1.62 -0.76
CA LEU A 82 0.84 -2.55 -1.54
C LEU A 82 0.10 -3.11 -2.76
N ILE A 83 -1.16 -3.50 -2.59
CA ILE A 83 -2.00 -4.01 -3.70
C ILE A 83 -2.22 -2.90 -4.74
N PHE A 84 -2.51 -1.67 -4.29
CA PHE A 84 -2.63 -0.53 -5.19
C PHE A 84 -1.33 -0.30 -5.99
N TRP A 85 -0.18 -0.24 -5.31
CA TRP A 85 1.11 -0.01 -5.96
C TRP A 85 1.49 -1.13 -6.92
N LEU A 86 1.16 -2.39 -6.59
CA LEU A 86 1.36 -3.53 -7.47
C LEU A 86 0.57 -3.37 -8.78
N LEU A 87 -0.72 -3.03 -8.69
CA LEU A 87 -1.57 -2.81 -9.88
C LEU A 87 -1.12 -1.61 -10.69
N PHE A 88 -0.76 -0.52 -10.00
CA PHE A 88 -0.22 0.66 -10.65
C PHE A 88 1.05 0.31 -11.43
N GLY A 89 1.93 -0.51 -10.86
CA GLY A 89 3.10 -1.06 -11.53
C GLY A 89 2.75 -1.86 -12.78
N VAL A 90 1.80 -2.80 -12.69
CA VAL A 90 1.35 -3.60 -13.85
C VAL A 90 0.73 -2.73 -14.94
N LEU A 91 -0.15 -1.80 -14.58
CA LEU A 91 -0.79 -0.87 -15.52
C LEU A 91 0.20 0.13 -16.15
N THR A 92 1.29 0.45 -15.44
CA THR A 92 2.37 1.30 -15.96
C THR A 92 3.29 0.50 -16.87
N ALA A 93 3.57 -0.76 -16.55
CA ALA A 93 4.31 -1.66 -17.44
C ALA A 93 3.54 -1.87 -18.75
N LEU A 94 2.22 -2.10 -18.69
CA LEU A 94 1.37 -2.20 -19.88
C LEU A 94 1.35 -0.91 -20.72
N ASP A 95 1.50 0.25 -20.08
CA ASP A 95 1.60 1.56 -20.75
C ASP A 95 2.87 1.66 -21.61
N ALA A 96 3.97 1.06 -21.16
CA ALA A 96 5.20 1.00 -21.97
C ALA A 96 5.02 0.19 -23.26
N TYR A 97 4.03 -0.70 -23.33
CA TYR A 97 3.64 -1.45 -24.53
C TYR A 97 2.51 -0.77 -25.33
N SER A 98 2.14 0.47 -25.00
CA SER A 98 0.91 1.10 -25.49
C SER A 98 0.80 1.21 -27.00
N SER A 99 1.90 1.30 -27.77
CA SER A 99 1.82 1.30 -29.24
C SER A 99 1.13 0.04 -29.79
N TRP A 100 1.31 -1.11 -29.13
CA TRP A 100 0.62 -2.35 -29.48
C TRP A 100 -0.80 -2.41 -28.87
N LEU A 101 -0.96 -1.97 -27.63
CA LEU A 101 -2.22 -2.06 -26.89
C LEU A 101 -3.31 -1.09 -27.39
N VAL A 102 -2.92 0.13 -27.77
CA VAL A 102 -3.84 1.17 -28.28
C VAL A 102 -4.42 0.77 -29.63
N GLY A 103 -3.68 0.03 -30.45
CA GLY A 103 -4.19 -0.55 -31.69
C GLY A 103 -5.23 -1.66 -31.47
N LEU A 104 -5.21 -2.31 -30.30
CA LEU A 104 -6.12 -3.40 -29.96
C LEU A 104 -7.38 -2.91 -29.22
N ILE A 105 -7.25 -1.91 -28.34
CA ILE A 105 -8.36 -1.42 -27.49
C ILE A 105 -8.39 0.12 -27.51
N PRO A 106 -9.31 0.75 -28.26
CA PRO A 106 -9.36 2.21 -28.43
C PRO A 106 -9.74 3.02 -27.18
N PHE A 107 -9.96 2.39 -26.02
CA PHE A 107 -10.31 3.05 -24.74
C PHE A 107 -9.44 2.62 -23.56
N PHE A 108 -8.25 2.05 -23.82
CA PHE A 108 -7.38 1.53 -22.76
C PHE A 108 -7.05 2.56 -21.66
N TYR A 109 -6.71 3.79 -22.05
CA TYR A 109 -6.34 4.84 -21.10
C TYR A 109 -7.49 5.32 -20.22
N THR A 110 -8.71 5.39 -20.76
CA THR A 110 -9.91 5.73 -19.98
C THR A 110 -10.19 4.66 -18.95
N PHE A 111 -10.10 3.38 -19.34
CA PHE A 111 -10.27 2.27 -18.42
C PHE A 111 -9.21 2.28 -17.32
N LYS A 112 -7.94 2.51 -17.66
CA LYS A 112 -6.83 2.66 -16.70
C LYS A 112 -7.12 3.77 -15.69
N LEU A 113 -7.58 4.94 -16.15
CA LEU A 113 -7.88 6.10 -15.29
C LEU A 113 -9.03 5.79 -14.32
N VAL A 114 -10.13 5.23 -14.82
CA VAL A 114 -11.29 4.86 -14.00
C VAL A 114 -10.92 3.79 -12.98
N PHE A 115 -10.12 2.80 -13.39
CA PHE A 115 -9.65 1.75 -12.50
C PHE A 115 -8.75 2.30 -11.39
N LEU A 116 -7.82 3.21 -11.70
CA LEU A 116 -6.97 3.88 -10.72
C LEU A 116 -7.78 4.75 -9.75
N LEU A 117 -8.80 5.46 -10.25
CA LEU A 117 -9.67 6.28 -9.42
C LEU A 117 -10.52 5.43 -8.48
N TRP A 118 -10.96 4.25 -8.93
CA TRP A 118 -11.70 3.30 -8.10
C TRP A 118 -10.80 2.59 -7.07
N ALA A 119 -9.60 2.19 -7.47
CA ALA A 119 -8.67 1.44 -6.61
C ALA A 119 -7.88 2.33 -5.63
N GLY A 120 -7.74 3.63 -5.91
CA GLY A 120 -6.89 4.52 -5.12
C GLY A 120 -7.40 4.88 -3.71
N PRO A 121 -8.70 5.09 -3.48
CA PRO A 121 -9.22 5.40 -2.16
C PRO A 121 -9.29 4.16 -1.25
N LEU A 122 -8.65 4.24 -0.07
CA LEU A 122 -8.71 3.21 0.99
C LEU A 122 -10.13 2.79 1.40
N LYS A 123 -11.14 3.64 1.12
CA LYS A 123 -12.54 3.42 1.47
C LYS A 123 -13.29 2.45 0.56
N PHE A 124 -12.80 2.18 -0.65
CA PHE A 124 -13.54 1.37 -1.61
C PHE A 124 -13.36 -0.15 -1.43
N ASN A 125 -12.64 -0.60 -0.39
CA ASN A 125 -12.30 -2.00 -0.14
C ASN A 125 -11.79 -2.74 -1.40
N ALA A 126 -11.27 -2.00 -2.38
CA ALA A 126 -10.78 -2.56 -3.64
C ALA A 126 -9.67 -3.59 -3.37
N SER A 127 -8.88 -3.37 -2.31
CA SER A 127 -7.87 -4.31 -1.85
C SER A 127 -8.42 -5.68 -1.44
N GLU A 128 -9.59 -5.77 -0.81
CA GLU A 128 -10.16 -7.07 -0.41
C GLU A 128 -10.56 -7.87 -1.64
N VAL A 129 -11.31 -7.23 -2.55
CA VAL A 129 -11.74 -7.84 -3.81
C VAL A 129 -10.54 -8.28 -4.66
N LEU A 130 -9.46 -7.49 -4.68
CA LEU A 130 -8.28 -7.81 -5.45
C LEU A 130 -7.37 -8.81 -4.75
N TYR A 131 -7.31 -8.81 -3.42
CA TYR A 131 -6.60 -9.82 -2.66
C TYR A 131 -7.18 -11.21 -2.93
N ASP A 132 -8.51 -11.34 -2.85
CA ASP A 132 -9.21 -12.60 -3.10
C ASP A 132 -9.06 -13.08 -4.55
N LYS A 133 -9.03 -12.16 -5.53
CA LYS A 133 -8.95 -12.52 -6.95
C LYS A 133 -7.54 -12.78 -7.46
N LEU A 134 -6.55 -11.99 -7.01
CA LEU A 134 -5.19 -12.01 -7.56
C LEU A 134 -4.22 -12.72 -6.63
N ILE A 135 -4.24 -12.39 -5.33
CA ILE A 135 -3.20 -12.85 -4.40
C ILE A 135 -3.52 -14.23 -3.82
N SER A 136 -4.79 -14.51 -3.51
CA SER A 136 -5.22 -15.81 -2.99
C SER A 136 -5.02 -16.97 -3.99
N LYS A 137 -4.76 -16.67 -5.27
CA LYS A 137 -4.56 -17.67 -6.32
C LYS A 137 -3.09 -17.98 -6.62
N ILE A 138 -2.16 -17.23 -6.04
CA ILE A 138 -0.74 -17.50 -6.24
C ILE A 138 -0.37 -18.71 -5.36
N PRO A 139 0.49 -19.64 -5.81
CA PRO A 139 0.91 -20.77 -4.97
C PRO A 139 1.90 -20.33 -3.88
N GLU A 140 1.68 -20.79 -2.64
CA GLU A 140 2.45 -20.43 -1.44
C GLU A 140 3.96 -20.73 -1.53
N ASP A 141 4.33 -21.66 -2.40
CA ASP A 141 5.72 -22.02 -2.66
C ASP A 141 6.55 -20.86 -3.25
N TYR A 142 5.90 -19.87 -3.89
CA TYR A 142 6.58 -18.75 -4.53
C TYR A 142 6.99 -17.63 -3.55
N TYR A 143 6.40 -17.57 -2.35
CA TYR A 143 6.59 -16.45 -1.41
C TYR A 143 6.80 -16.90 0.04
N LYS A 144 7.63 -17.95 0.25
CA LYS A 144 8.23 -18.26 1.55
C LYS A 144 9.04 -17.06 2.08
N PHE A 145 8.36 -16.14 2.75
CA PHE A 145 8.99 -15.04 3.46
C PHE A 145 9.12 -15.46 4.93
N GLU A 146 10.35 -15.56 5.45
CA GLU A 146 10.56 -15.68 6.89
C GLU A 146 10.04 -14.39 7.53
N CYS A 147 8.88 -14.48 8.17
CA CYS A 147 8.26 -13.33 8.81
C CYS A 147 9.21 -12.83 9.92
N ALA A 148 9.45 -11.51 10.01
CA ALA A 148 10.33 -10.92 11.03
C ALA A 148 9.92 -11.35 12.46
N GLU A 149 8.64 -11.63 12.67
CA GLU A 149 8.11 -12.15 13.92
C GLU A 149 8.59 -13.58 14.24
N GLN A 150 8.76 -14.43 13.23
CA GLN A 150 9.36 -15.78 13.39
C GLN A 150 10.86 -15.68 13.69
N ILE A 151 11.57 -14.74 13.08
CA ILE A 151 12.99 -14.49 13.36
C ILE A 151 13.16 -14.00 14.80
N MET A 152 12.34 -13.05 15.25
CA MET A 152 12.35 -12.56 16.63
C MET A 152 11.92 -13.64 17.63
N ALA A 153 10.95 -14.49 17.28
CA ALA A 153 10.54 -15.61 18.12
C ALA A 153 11.65 -16.65 18.26
N ARG A 154 12.38 -16.97 17.17
CA ARG A 154 13.56 -17.84 17.20
C ARG A 154 14.70 -17.23 18.03
N ALA A 155 15.00 -15.94 17.83
CA ALA A 155 16.02 -15.24 18.62
C ALA A 155 15.69 -15.22 20.11
N THR A 156 14.42 -15.00 20.47
CA THR A 156 13.96 -15.03 21.86
C THR A 156 14.06 -16.43 22.47
N LYS A 157 13.70 -17.48 21.71
CA LYS A 157 13.85 -18.88 22.15
C LYS A 157 15.31 -19.24 22.40
N LEU A 158 16.20 -18.94 21.44
CA LEU A 158 17.64 -19.16 21.57
C LEU A 158 18.24 -18.41 22.76
N ALA A 159 17.88 -17.13 22.95
CA ALA A 159 18.31 -16.37 24.12
C ALA A 159 17.85 -17.01 25.44
N SER A 160 16.61 -17.54 25.48
CA SER A 160 16.09 -18.21 26.67
C SER A 160 16.78 -19.55 26.98
N GLU A 161 17.21 -20.29 25.96
CA GLU A 161 17.96 -21.54 26.11
C GLU A 161 19.38 -21.29 26.61
N VAL A 162 20.09 -20.32 26.03
CA VAL A 162 21.45 -19.94 26.47
C VAL A 162 21.45 -19.46 27.94
N VAL A 163 20.42 -18.70 28.34
CA VAL A 163 20.27 -18.26 29.75
C VAL A 163 20.01 -19.45 30.69
N LYS A 164 19.19 -20.43 30.27
CA LYS A 164 18.94 -21.65 31.06
C LYS A 164 20.20 -22.51 31.18
N GLU A 165 20.90 -22.75 30.08
CA GLU A 165 22.16 -23.50 30.10
C GLU A 165 23.23 -22.81 30.96
N GLY A 166 23.33 -21.48 30.87
CA GLY A 166 24.27 -20.71 31.70
C GLY A 166 23.96 -20.83 33.19
N LYS A 167 22.67 -20.82 33.57
CA LYS A 167 22.24 -21.06 34.95
C LYS A 167 22.54 -22.49 35.41
N GLU A 168 22.27 -23.50 34.58
CA GLU A 168 22.57 -24.91 34.92
C GLU A 168 24.07 -25.16 35.06
N LYS A 169 24.89 -24.62 34.15
CA LYS A 169 26.35 -24.73 34.21
C LYS A 169 26.90 -24.01 35.44
N GLY A 170 26.41 -22.80 35.74
CA GLY A 170 26.78 -22.05 36.94
C GLY A 170 26.38 -22.77 38.24
N PHE A 171 25.19 -23.38 38.28
CA PHE A 171 24.74 -24.16 39.43
C PHE A 171 25.60 -25.40 39.66
N LYS A 172 25.94 -26.15 38.60
CA LYS A 172 26.87 -27.30 38.66
C LYS A 172 28.27 -26.91 39.15
N GLU A 173 28.76 -25.75 38.72
CA GLU A 173 30.08 -25.24 39.15
C GLU A 173 30.08 -24.85 40.64
N ILE A 174 28.98 -24.26 41.12
CA ILE A 174 28.79 -23.93 42.54
C ILE A 174 28.66 -25.21 43.37
N GLU A 175 27.88 -26.19 42.92
CA GLU A 175 27.71 -27.48 43.57
C GLU A 175 29.04 -28.24 43.70
N LYS A 176 29.87 -28.20 42.65
CA LYS A 176 31.23 -28.78 42.65
C LYS A 176 32.18 -28.07 43.63
N LYS A 177 32.00 -26.77 43.88
CA LYS A 177 32.77 -26.00 44.89
C LYS A 177 32.25 -26.22 46.32
N ILE A 178 30.99 -26.59 46.48
CA ILE A 178 30.36 -26.87 47.78
C ILE A 178 30.60 -28.32 48.23
N GLN A 179 30.83 -29.26 47.32
CA GLN A 179 31.26 -30.61 47.69
C GLN A 179 32.58 -30.53 48.49
N PRO A 180 32.58 -30.90 49.78
CA PRO A 180 33.76 -30.78 50.61
C PRO A 180 34.84 -31.70 50.06
N LYS A 181 36.07 -31.19 50.04
CA LYS A 181 37.32 -31.93 49.87
C LYS A 181 37.39 -33.00 50.97
N LYS A 182 36.69 -34.11 50.75
CA LYS A 182 36.81 -35.33 51.53
C LYS A 182 38.09 -36.00 51.05
N ASP A 183 38.93 -36.36 52.00
CA ASP A 183 40.18 -37.12 51.86
C ASP A 183 41.43 -36.27 51.59
N ASN A 184 42.03 -35.81 52.69
CA ASN A 184 43.37 -36.24 53.11
C ASN A 184 43.53 -36.07 54.63
#